data_AF-A0A1W6NYL3-F1
#
_entry.id   AF-A0A1W6NYL3-F1
#
_cell.length_a   1.000
_cell.length_b   1.000
_cell.length_c   1.000
_cell.angle_alpha   90.00
_cell.angle_beta   90.00
_cell.angle_gamma   90.00
#
_symmetry.space_group_name_H-M   'P 1'
#
loop_
_entity.id
_entity.type
_entity.pdbx_description
1 polymer ?
#
loop_
_entity_poly.entity_id
_entity_poly.type
_entity_poly.pdbx_seq_one_letter_code
_entity_poly.pdbx_strand_id
1 'polypeptide(L)'
;MQINIALAEQVRQGDVDRFTATMAAPVAARGVLFTLAALNLEWARLSVVSENSIIVAMRLQWWRDIVDGRTPPNGDAAVAMVQMLDAGQADPAVFHQMIDARGQDLDFAGAADLWAYLDTTAGALSEAAAIATGAGDARAAMRAVGAATGLANWFLAAPVFAAQGAPWLPPGSDVPSLSTRGLTDLKLRQDLPAAAFPASLWSIYARPVLRRAAQAPERVLASDLRPAEVQKRAALLWRAVRGRW
;
A
#
# COMPACT_ATOMS: atom_id res chain seq x y z
N MET A 1 -14.60 13.26 -5.94
CA MET A 1 -14.23 12.57 -7.19
C MET A 1 -15.15 11.38 -7.43
N GLN A 2 -15.70 11.22 -8.64
CA GLN A 2 -16.50 10.03 -9.00
C GLN A 2 -15.61 8.79 -9.18
N ILE A 3 -16.19 7.59 -9.15
CA ILE A 3 -15.46 6.34 -9.38
C ILE A 3 -15.12 6.22 -10.87
N ASN A 4 -13.84 6.14 -11.20
CA ASN A 4 -13.40 5.74 -12.54
C ASN A 4 -13.44 4.20 -12.63
N ILE A 5 -14.29 3.67 -13.51
CA ILE A 5 -14.51 2.22 -13.67
C ILE A 5 -13.23 1.51 -14.14
N ALA A 6 -12.44 2.13 -15.03
CA ALA A 6 -11.19 1.55 -15.51
C ALA A 6 -10.18 1.37 -14.36
N LEU A 7 -10.08 2.35 -13.47
CA LEU A 7 -9.20 2.26 -12.29
C LEU A 7 -9.68 1.18 -11.31
N ALA A 8 -10.99 1.10 -11.07
CA ALA A 8 -11.55 0.05 -10.22
C ALA A 8 -11.28 -1.36 -10.79
N GLU A 9 -11.41 -1.52 -12.10
CA GLU A 9 -11.13 -2.78 -12.80
C GLU A 9 -9.64 -3.16 -12.76
N GLN A 10 -8.75 -2.19 -12.97
CA GLN A 10 -7.30 -2.38 -12.81
C GLN A 10 -6.96 -2.88 -11.40
N VAL A 11 -7.56 -2.28 -10.37
CA VAL A 11 -7.34 -2.70 -8.97
C VAL A 11 -7.94 -4.08 -8.73
N ARG A 12 -9.12 -4.38 -9.29
CA ARG A 12 -9.73 -5.71 -9.18
C ARG A 12 -8.84 -6.82 -9.72
N GLN A 13 -8.13 -6.57 -10.82
CA GLN A 13 -7.22 -7.54 -11.44
C GLN A 13 -5.87 -7.62 -10.71
N GLY A 14 -5.32 -6.48 -10.25
CA GLY A 14 -3.99 -6.41 -9.67
C GLY A 14 -3.90 -6.59 -8.14
N ASP A 15 -4.96 -6.25 -7.40
CA ASP A 15 -5.01 -6.30 -5.93
C ASP A 15 -6.47 -6.51 -5.46
N VAL A 16 -6.95 -7.75 -5.55
CA VAL A 16 -8.32 -8.15 -5.17
C VAL A 16 -8.64 -7.80 -3.71
N ASP A 17 -7.66 -7.96 -2.80
CA ASP A 17 -7.85 -7.68 -1.38
C ASP A 17 -8.11 -6.18 -1.16
N ARG A 18 -7.33 -5.31 -1.82
CA ARG A 18 -7.55 -3.86 -1.76
C ARG A 18 -8.79 -3.43 -2.51
N PHE A 19 -9.12 -4.04 -3.65
CA PHE A 19 -10.39 -3.81 -4.34
C PHE A 19 -11.57 -4.05 -3.40
N THR A 20 -11.60 -5.21 -2.75
CA THR A 20 -12.67 -5.59 -1.84
C THR A 20 -12.74 -4.67 -0.62
N ALA A 21 -11.59 -4.27 -0.06
CA ALA A 21 -11.51 -3.31 1.02
C ALA A 21 -12.05 -1.92 0.62
N THR A 22 -11.70 -1.43 -0.57
CA THR A 22 -12.22 -0.16 -1.11
C THR A 22 -13.72 -0.24 -1.38
N MET A 23 -14.23 -1.37 -1.87
CA MET A 23 -15.67 -1.57 -2.05
C MET A 23 -16.46 -1.58 -0.73
N ALA A 24 -15.81 -1.93 0.39
CA ALA A 24 -16.40 -1.85 1.72
C ALA A 24 -16.40 -0.43 2.31
N ALA A 25 -15.67 0.51 1.70
CA ALA A 25 -15.65 1.92 2.12
C ALA A 25 -16.95 2.67 1.71
N PRO A 26 -17.27 3.81 2.36
CA PRO A 26 -18.34 4.70 1.92
C PRO A 26 -18.16 5.12 0.46
N VAL A 27 -19.26 5.20 -0.30
CA VAL A 27 -19.23 5.50 -1.75
C VAL A 27 -18.43 6.77 -2.07
N ALA A 28 -18.56 7.81 -1.25
CA ALA A 28 -17.86 9.08 -1.41
C ALA A 28 -16.32 8.96 -1.35
N ALA A 29 -15.78 7.96 -0.64
CA ALA A 29 -14.34 7.73 -0.52
C ALA A 29 -13.77 6.85 -1.64
N ARG A 30 -14.60 6.06 -2.33
CA ARG A 30 -14.12 5.03 -3.26
C ARG A 30 -13.36 5.59 -4.45
N GLY A 31 -13.79 6.73 -4.99
CA GLY A 31 -13.12 7.36 -6.13
C GLY A 31 -11.65 7.63 -5.86
N VAL A 32 -11.35 8.37 -4.79
CA VAL A 32 -9.96 8.69 -4.40
C VAL A 32 -9.16 7.46 -4.00
N LEU A 33 -9.78 6.50 -3.31
CA LEU A 33 -9.12 5.27 -2.92
C LEU A 33 -8.77 4.39 -4.13
N PHE A 34 -9.65 4.27 -5.13
CA PHE A 34 -9.34 3.53 -6.35
C PHE A 34 -8.24 4.20 -7.17
N THR A 35 -8.22 5.52 -7.25
CA THR A 35 -7.13 6.25 -7.92
C THR A 35 -5.79 5.96 -7.25
N LEU A 36 -5.69 6.12 -5.93
CA LEU A 36 -4.46 5.84 -5.18
C LEU A 36 -4.03 4.38 -5.29
N ALA A 37 -4.97 3.44 -5.21
CA ALA A 37 -4.70 2.01 -5.39
C ALA A 37 -4.17 1.70 -6.80
N ALA A 38 -4.76 2.30 -7.84
CA ALA A 38 -4.35 2.11 -9.22
C ALA A 38 -2.96 2.70 -9.49
N LEU A 39 -2.68 3.92 -8.99
CA LEU A 39 -1.35 4.56 -9.07
C LEU A 39 -0.28 3.69 -8.42
N ASN A 40 -0.56 3.15 -7.23
CA ASN A 40 0.38 2.25 -6.56
C ASN A 40 0.68 1.00 -7.41
N LEU A 41 -0.32 0.41 -8.07
CA LEU A 41 -0.11 -0.72 -8.98
C LEU A 41 0.73 -0.33 -10.20
N GLU A 42 0.49 0.85 -10.77
CA GLU A 42 1.31 1.36 -11.87
C GLU A 42 2.77 1.54 -11.47
N TRP A 43 3.02 2.26 -10.37
CA TRP A 43 4.38 2.53 -9.91
C TRP A 43 5.11 1.27 -9.44
N ALA A 44 4.43 0.36 -8.74
CA ALA A 44 5.01 -0.91 -8.32
C ALA A 44 5.41 -1.82 -9.50
N ARG A 45 4.71 -1.74 -10.64
CA ARG A 45 5.03 -2.53 -11.83
C ARG A 45 6.26 -2.00 -12.58
N LEU A 46 6.63 -0.74 -12.39
CA LEU A 46 7.74 -0.12 -13.14
C LEU A 46 9.07 -0.86 -12.93
N SER A 47 9.34 -1.32 -11.71
CA SER A 47 10.56 -2.08 -11.39
C SER A 47 10.54 -3.53 -11.88
N VAL A 48 9.40 -4.04 -12.35
CA VAL A 48 9.23 -5.43 -12.79
C VAL A 48 9.16 -5.56 -14.32
N VAL A 49 8.66 -4.55 -15.01
CA VAL A 49 8.36 -4.60 -16.46
C VAL A 49 9.62 -4.43 -17.33
N SER A 50 10.73 -3.91 -16.78
CA SER A 50 11.97 -3.74 -17.54
C SER A 50 13.19 -3.97 -16.66
N GLU A 51 14.12 -4.79 -17.15
CA GLU A 51 15.46 -4.97 -16.57
C GLU A 51 16.39 -3.78 -16.88
N ASN A 52 16.01 -2.90 -17.83
CA ASN A 52 16.80 -1.74 -18.19
C ASN A 52 16.50 -0.58 -17.24
N SER A 53 17.43 -0.35 -16.31
CA SER A 53 17.34 0.72 -15.30
C SER A 53 17.14 2.12 -15.88
N ILE A 54 17.63 2.40 -17.10
CA ILE A 54 17.42 3.68 -17.79
C ILE A 54 15.95 3.84 -18.17
N ILE A 55 15.31 2.80 -18.70
CA ILE A 55 13.87 2.85 -19.08
C ILE A 55 13.01 3.06 -17.83
N VAL A 56 13.34 2.37 -16.73
CA VAL A 56 12.65 2.54 -15.45
C VAL A 56 12.80 3.99 -14.96
N ALA A 57 14.03 4.52 -14.94
CA ALA A 57 14.31 5.88 -14.51
C ALA A 57 13.56 6.94 -15.35
N MET A 58 13.54 6.78 -16.68
CA MET A 58 12.78 7.67 -17.57
C MET A 58 11.28 7.65 -17.26
N ARG A 59 10.70 6.47 -16.98
CA ARG A 59 9.27 6.36 -16.68
C ARG A 59 8.91 6.90 -15.30
N LEU A 60 9.79 6.74 -14.30
CA LEU A 60 9.65 7.38 -13.00
C LEU A 60 9.75 8.91 -13.13
N GLN A 61 10.68 9.41 -13.93
CA GLN A 61 10.81 10.85 -14.19
C GLN A 61 9.56 11.41 -14.87
N TRP A 62 8.99 10.69 -15.85
CA TRP A 62 7.73 11.07 -16.48
C TRP A 62 6.58 11.23 -15.46
N TRP A 63 6.48 10.32 -14.48
CA TRP A 63 5.51 10.46 -13.40
C TRP A 63 5.76 11.70 -12.52
N ARG A 64 7.01 11.99 -12.16
CA ARG A 64 7.36 13.23 -11.43
C ARG A 64 6.95 14.47 -12.20
N ASP A 65 7.21 14.49 -13.50
CA ASP A 65 6.88 15.64 -14.35
C ASP A 65 5.37 15.88 -14.44
N ILE A 66 4.53 14.83 -14.35
CA ILE A 66 3.07 14.99 -14.24
C ILE A 66 2.68 15.57 -12.88
N VAL A 67 3.27 15.07 -11.78
CA VAL A 67 3.01 15.60 -10.42
C VAL A 67 3.38 17.09 -10.35
N ASP A 68 4.46 17.50 -11.01
CA ASP A 68 4.93 18.88 -11.05
C ASP A 68 4.21 19.78 -12.08
N GLY A 69 3.26 19.23 -12.84
CA GLY A 69 2.56 19.96 -13.91
C GLY A 69 3.45 20.35 -15.09
N ARG A 70 4.63 19.71 -15.25
CA ARG A 70 5.59 19.92 -16.34
C ARG A 70 5.24 19.13 -17.60
N THR A 71 4.40 18.09 -17.46
CA THR A 71 3.92 17.24 -18.55
C THR A 71 2.41 17.02 -18.41
N PRO A 72 1.62 17.09 -19.50
CA PRO A 72 0.19 16.81 -19.42
C PRO A 72 -0.06 15.34 -19.03
N PRO A 73 -1.08 15.06 -18.19
CA PRO A 73 -1.41 13.69 -17.82
C PRO A 73 -1.88 12.90 -19.03
N ASN A 74 -1.45 11.63 -19.13
CA ASN A 74 -1.93 10.69 -20.15
C ASN A 74 -2.37 9.38 -19.48
N GLY A 75 -3.56 8.91 -19.81
CA GLY A 75 -4.20 7.74 -19.20
C GLY A 75 -5.03 8.05 -17.96
N ASP A 76 -5.96 7.15 -17.63
CA ASP A 76 -6.95 7.32 -16.56
C ASP A 76 -6.32 7.63 -15.19
N ALA A 77 -5.23 6.94 -14.84
CA ALA A 77 -4.59 7.08 -13.54
C ALA A 77 -3.90 8.44 -13.40
N ALA A 78 -3.19 8.90 -14.44
CA ALA A 78 -2.53 10.20 -14.44
C ALA A 78 -3.55 11.35 -14.40
N VAL A 79 -4.65 11.24 -15.17
CA VAL A 79 -5.72 12.26 -15.17
C VAL A 79 -6.38 12.35 -13.80
N ALA A 80 -6.70 11.21 -13.19
CA ALA A 80 -7.30 11.19 -11.86
C ALA A 80 -6.33 11.69 -10.77
N MET A 81 -5.03 11.43 -10.91
CA MET A 81 -4.00 11.97 -10.01
C MET A 81 -3.96 13.49 -10.05
N VAL A 82 -3.92 14.10 -11.24
CA VAL A 82 -3.93 15.56 -11.40
C VAL A 82 -5.21 16.16 -10.82
N GLN A 83 -6.38 15.54 -11.06
CA GLN A 83 -7.64 15.97 -10.44
C GLN A 83 -7.59 15.95 -8.91
N MET A 84 -6.91 14.98 -8.30
CA MET A 84 -6.73 14.94 -6.84
C MET A 84 -5.81 16.07 -6.34
N LEU A 85 -4.73 16.37 -7.08
CA LEU A 85 -3.80 17.47 -6.76
C LEU A 85 -4.52 18.82 -6.86
N ASP A 86 -5.22 19.08 -7.96
CA ASP A 86 -5.98 20.32 -8.19
C ASP A 86 -7.08 20.55 -7.14
N ALA A 87 -7.70 19.46 -6.67
CA ALA A 87 -8.73 19.52 -5.63
C ALA A 87 -8.17 19.62 -4.20
N GLY A 88 -6.84 19.68 -4.01
CA GLY A 88 -6.21 19.69 -2.69
C GLY A 88 -6.43 18.39 -1.89
N GLN A 89 -6.72 17.28 -2.59
CA GLN A 89 -6.97 15.96 -1.99
C GLN A 89 -5.72 15.07 -1.95
N ALA A 90 -4.59 15.59 -2.42
CA ALA A 90 -3.30 14.92 -2.41
C ALA A 90 -2.19 15.91 -2.07
N ASP A 91 -1.12 15.39 -1.48
CA ASP A 91 0.13 16.12 -1.26
C ASP A 91 1.14 15.68 -2.34
N PRO A 92 1.61 16.59 -3.22
CA PRO A 92 2.61 16.27 -4.24
C PRO A 92 3.88 15.61 -3.66
N ALA A 93 4.30 16.02 -2.45
CA ALA A 93 5.49 15.49 -1.81
C ALA A 93 5.34 14.00 -1.46
N VAL A 94 4.12 13.56 -1.10
CA VAL A 94 3.84 12.15 -0.82
C VAL A 94 3.92 11.31 -2.10
N PHE A 95 3.44 11.84 -3.23
CA PHE A 95 3.57 11.15 -4.52
C PHE A 95 5.02 11.06 -5.00
N HIS A 96 5.80 12.13 -4.85
CA HIS A 96 7.24 12.10 -5.16
C HIS A 96 7.96 11.02 -4.34
N GLN A 97 7.72 10.96 -3.03
CA GLN A 97 8.31 9.89 -2.18
C GLN A 97 7.95 8.48 -2.68
N MET A 98 6.70 8.25 -3.04
CA MET A 98 6.24 6.95 -3.54
C MET A 98 6.89 6.59 -4.88
N ILE A 99 7.02 7.55 -5.79
CA ILE A 99 7.66 7.37 -7.10
C ILE A 99 9.15 7.09 -6.90
N ASP A 100 9.84 7.89 -6.08
CA ASP A 100 11.27 7.75 -5.80
C ASP A 100 11.62 6.40 -5.20
N ALA A 101 10.80 5.91 -4.27
CA ALA A 101 10.99 4.61 -3.65
C ALA A 101 10.97 3.44 -4.65
N ARG A 102 10.28 3.57 -5.80
CA ARG A 102 10.25 2.51 -6.83
C ARG A 102 11.51 2.44 -7.69
N GLY A 103 12.38 3.43 -7.64
CA GLY A 103 13.68 3.42 -8.30
C GLY A 103 14.81 2.86 -7.43
N GLN A 104 14.53 2.48 -6.18
CA GLN A 104 15.55 1.95 -5.27
C GLN A 104 15.80 0.46 -5.52
N ASP A 105 17.07 0.05 -5.42
CA ASP A 105 17.44 -1.35 -5.37
C ASP A 105 16.89 -2.00 -4.09
N LEU A 106 16.44 -3.25 -4.21
CA LEU A 106 15.85 -4.01 -3.10
C LEU A 106 16.90 -4.83 -2.31
N ASP A 107 18.18 -4.46 -2.42
CA ASP A 107 19.28 -5.05 -1.65
C ASP A 107 19.43 -4.31 -0.31
N PHE A 108 18.68 -4.78 0.68
CA PHE A 108 18.62 -4.17 2.00
C PHE A 108 19.76 -4.66 2.90
N ALA A 109 20.51 -3.74 3.51
CA ALA A 109 21.59 -4.10 4.44
C ALA A 109 21.05 -4.59 5.80
N GLY A 110 19.80 -4.24 6.12
CA GLY A 110 19.12 -4.75 7.32
C GLY A 110 17.66 -4.35 7.43
N ALA A 111 17.05 -4.69 8.57
CA ALA A 111 15.65 -4.43 8.85
C ALA A 111 15.25 -2.95 8.70
N ALA A 112 16.16 -2.02 9.03
CA ALA A 112 15.90 -0.59 8.95
C ALA A 112 15.62 -0.13 7.52
N ASP A 113 16.38 -0.64 6.54
CA ASP A 113 16.21 -0.29 5.12
C ASP A 113 14.90 -0.84 4.57
N LEU A 114 14.56 -2.08 4.92
CA LEU A 114 13.24 -2.65 4.60
C LEU A 114 12.11 -1.78 5.17
N TRP A 115 12.22 -1.35 6.43
CA TRP A 115 11.22 -0.47 7.03
C TRP A 115 11.15 0.90 6.35
N ALA A 116 12.28 1.50 5.95
CA ALA A 116 12.30 2.76 5.22
C ALA A 116 11.64 2.62 3.83
N TYR A 117 11.87 1.51 3.14
CA TYR A 117 11.20 1.19 1.88
C TYR A 117 9.69 1.00 2.08
N LEU A 118 9.27 0.25 3.09
CA LEU A 118 7.86 0.03 3.40
C LEU A 118 7.14 1.33 3.80
N ASP A 119 7.84 2.21 4.53
CA ASP A 119 7.35 3.52 4.95
C ASP A 119 7.13 4.45 3.75
N THR A 120 8.09 4.53 2.82
CA THR A 120 8.01 5.38 1.62
C THR A 120 7.13 4.81 0.51
N THR A 121 6.74 3.53 0.60
CA THR A 121 5.81 2.89 -0.36
C THR A 121 4.41 2.70 0.24
N ALA A 122 4.20 1.62 1.00
CA ALA A 122 2.90 1.27 1.56
C ALA A 122 2.44 2.25 2.66
N GLY A 123 3.38 2.81 3.41
CA GLY A 123 3.14 3.87 4.39
C GLY A 123 2.65 5.15 3.71
N ALA A 124 3.45 5.71 2.81
CA ALA A 124 3.12 6.91 2.05
C ALA A 124 1.77 6.78 1.30
N LEU A 125 1.46 5.60 0.76
CA LEU A 125 0.15 5.30 0.15
C LEU A 125 -1.02 5.42 1.14
N SER A 126 -0.82 4.94 2.37
CA SER A 126 -1.86 5.00 3.41
C SER A 126 -2.00 6.40 3.99
N GLU A 127 -0.90 7.16 4.04
CA GLU A 127 -0.92 8.60 4.31
C GLU A 127 -1.68 9.37 3.22
N ALA A 128 -1.39 9.14 1.94
CA ALA A 128 -2.11 9.76 0.83
C ALA A 128 -3.61 9.45 0.90
N ALA A 129 -3.97 8.21 1.26
CA ALA A 129 -5.36 7.81 1.44
C ALA A 129 -6.04 8.53 2.62
N ALA A 130 -5.32 8.77 3.72
CA ALA A 130 -5.81 9.56 4.84
C ALA A 130 -6.05 11.02 4.43
N ILE A 131 -5.11 11.65 3.73
CA ILE A 131 -5.27 13.02 3.21
C ILE A 131 -6.49 13.09 2.28
N ALA A 132 -6.59 12.19 1.31
CA ALA A 132 -7.67 12.18 0.33
C ALA A 132 -9.07 11.91 0.92
N THR A 133 -9.13 11.26 2.08
CA THR A 133 -10.39 10.99 2.81
C THR A 133 -10.70 12.02 3.89
N GLY A 134 -9.92 13.10 3.99
CA GLY A 134 -10.15 14.20 4.93
C GLY A 134 -9.63 13.94 6.35
N ALA A 135 -8.72 12.98 6.51
CA ALA A 135 -8.09 12.62 7.78
C ALA A 135 -6.59 13.00 7.83
N GLY A 136 -6.25 14.19 7.30
CA GLY A 136 -4.86 14.68 7.21
C GLY A 136 -4.14 14.70 8.56
N ASP A 137 -4.84 14.99 9.66
CA ASP A 137 -4.27 14.98 11.02
C ASP A 137 -3.79 13.59 11.46
N ALA A 138 -4.36 12.53 10.87
CA ALA A 138 -3.97 11.14 11.16
C ALA A 138 -2.88 10.60 10.22
N ARG A 139 -2.30 11.44 9.34
CA ARG A 139 -1.35 11.00 8.30
C ARG A 139 -0.17 10.19 8.84
N ALA A 140 0.43 10.61 9.96
CA ALA A 140 1.58 9.90 10.56
C ALA A 140 1.19 8.52 11.09
N ALA A 141 0.05 8.42 11.78
CA ALA A 141 -0.47 7.13 12.27
C ALA A 141 -0.84 6.21 11.09
N MET A 142 -1.45 6.77 10.05
CA MET A 142 -1.81 6.04 8.84
C MET A 142 -0.60 5.59 8.04
N ARG A 143 0.49 6.36 8.04
CA ARG A 143 1.78 5.96 7.47
C ARG A 143 2.36 4.74 8.17
N ALA A 144 2.42 4.75 9.50
CA ALA A 144 2.88 3.60 10.29
C ALA A 144 2.01 2.35 10.08
N VAL A 145 0.68 2.51 10.09
CA VAL A 145 -0.28 1.42 9.77
C VAL A 145 -0.07 0.89 8.35
N GLY A 146 0.21 1.78 7.40
CA GLY A 146 0.51 1.44 6.01
C GLY A 146 1.81 0.66 5.86
N ALA A 147 2.89 1.08 6.53
CA ALA A 147 4.17 0.38 6.52
C ALA A 147 4.03 -1.04 7.08
N ALA A 148 3.31 -1.21 8.20
CA ALA A 148 3.01 -2.53 8.77
C ALA A 148 2.15 -3.40 7.82
N THR A 149 1.23 -2.79 7.08
CA THR A 149 0.46 -3.47 6.03
C THR A 149 1.37 -3.88 4.87
N GLY A 150 2.32 -3.03 4.50
CA GLY A 150 3.38 -3.34 3.55
C GLY A 150 4.21 -4.55 3.97
N LEU A 151 4.62 -4.63 5.24
CA LEU A 151 5.34 -5.80 5.78
C LEU A 151 4.53 -7.09 5.65
N ALA A 152 3.22 -7.03 5.96
CA ALA A 152 2.35 -8.19 5.80
C ALA A 152 2.33 -8.66 4.34
N ASN A 153 2.19 -7.73 3.40
CA ASN A 153 2.20 -8.04 1.97
C ASN A 153 3.58 -8.54 1.49
N TRP A 154 4.67 -8.02 2.06
CA TRP A 154 6.03 -8.49 1.81
C TRP A 154 6.20 -9.95 2.21
N PHE A 155 5.72 -10.34 3.41
CA PHE A 155 5.72 -11.76 3.82
C PHE A 155 4.81 -12.63 2.96
N LEU A 156 3.70 -12.11 2.44
CA LEU A 156 2.87 -12.85 1.48
C LEU A 156 3.56 -13.06 0.12
N ALA A 157 4.50 -12.17 -0.25
CA ALA A 157 5.30 -12.25 -1.47
C ALA A 157 6.61 -13.02 -1.29
N ALA A 158 7.07 -13.23 -0.06
CA ALA A 158 8.32 -13.91 0.26
C ALA A 158 8.54 -15.26 -0.45
N PRO A 159 7.53 -16.15 -0.59
CA PRO A 159 7.69 -17.39 -1.36
C PRO A 159 8.08 -17.15 -2.82
N VAL A 160 7.57 -16.10 -3.44
CA VAL A 160 7.87 -15.75 -4.85
C VAL A 160 9.32 -15.27 -4.97
N PHE A 161 9.75 -14.38 -4.09
CA PHE A 161 11.15 -13.94 -4.04
C PHE A 161 12.11 -15.11 -3.82
N ALA A 162 11.80 -15.98 -2.84
CA ALA A 162 12.61 -17.16 -2.54
C ALA A 162 12.69 -18.13 -3.74
N ALA A 163 11.58 -18.38 -4.44
CA ALA A 163 11.55 -19.23 -5.63
C ALA A 163 12.39 -18.67 -6.79
N GLN A 164 12.58 -17.35 -6.85
CA GLN A 164 13.42 -16.66 -7.82
C GLN A 164 14.89 -16.53 -7.37
N GLY A 165 15.23 -17.03 -6.18
CA GLY A 165 16.56 -16.87 -5.59
C GLY A 165 16.85 -15.44 -5.12
N ALA A 166 15.84 -14.56 -5.07
CA ALA A 166 15.99 -13.19 -4.60
C ALA A 166 15.94 -13.12 -3.06
N PRO A 167 16.74 -12.25 -2.42
CA PRO A 167 16.66 -12.03 -0.99
C PRO A 167 15.29 -11.45 -0.62
N TRP A 168 14.57 -12.13 0.26
CA TRP A 168 13.26 -11.68 0.76
C TRP A 168 13.33 -11.20 2.21
N LEU A 169 14.38 -11.55 2.94
CA LEU A 169 14.62 -11.13 4.31
C LEU A 169 16.02 -10.49 4.36
N PRO A 170 16.15 -9.24 4.82
CA PRO A 170 17.46 -8.60 4.93
C PRO A 170 18.37 -9.35 5.91
N PRO A 171 19.71 -9.31 5.72
CA PRO A 171 20.65 -9.91 6.65
C PRO A 171 20.44 -9.41 8.08
N GLY A 172 20.64 -10.30 9.06
CA GLY A 172 20.49 -9.98 10.49
C GLY A 172 19.07 -9.66 10.95
N SER A 173 18.07 -9.77 10.07
CA SER A 173 16.66 -9.55 10.42
C SER A 173 15.97 -10.86 10.76
N ASP A 174 14.98 -10.81 11.65
CA ASP A 174 14.13 -11.95 11.97
C ASP A 174 12.63 -11.62 11.83
N VAL A 175 11.87 -12.59 11.35
CA VAL A 175 10.43 -12.46 11.11
C VAL A 175 9.65 -12.12 12.40
N PRO A 176 9.89 -12.75 13.56
CA PRO A 176 9.22 -12.39 14.81
C PRO A 176 9.38 -10.92 15.22
N SER A 177 10.60 -10.36 15.18
CA SER A 177 10.87 -8.97 15.55
C SER A 177 10.20 -7.99 14.59
N LEU A 178 10.34 -8.22 13.27
CA LEU A 178 9.66 -7.43 12.24
C LEU A 178 8.13 -7.47 12.45
N SER A 179 7.58 -8.66 12.67
CA SER A 179 6.14 -8.84 12.90
C SER A 179 5.67 -8.14 14.17
N THR A 180 6.46 -8.18 15.25
CA THR A 180 6.13 -7.54 16.53
C THR A 180 6.09 -6.02 16.40
N ARG A 181 7.04 -5.42 15.67
CA ARG A 181 6.99 -3.99 15.34
C ARG A 181 5.74 -3.66 14.54
N GLY A 182 5.47 -4.37 13.43
CA GLY A 182 4.28 -4.11 12.62
C GLY A 182 2.96 -4.30 13.39
N LEU A 183 2.88 -5.29 14.29
CA LEU A 183 1.72 -5.48 15.16
C LEU A 183 1.53 -4.34 16.17
N THR A 184 2.62 -3.70 16.59
CA THR A 184 2.59 -2.51 17.45
C THR A 184 2.03 -1.32 16.69
N ASP A 185 2.52 -1.06 15.47
CA ASP A 185 2.03 0.03 14.62
C ASP A 185 0.55 -0.15 14.25
N LEU A 186 0.10 -1.39 14.03
CA LEU A 186 -1.31 -1.70 13.75
C LEU A 186 -2.27 -1.41 14.92
N LYS A 187 -1.77 -1.17 16.15
CA LYS A 187 -2.61 -0.75 17.29
C LYS A 187 -3.09 0.70 17.14
N LEU A 188 -2.33 1.55 16.44
CA LEU A 188 -2.69 2.96 16.19
C LEU A 188 -4.07 3.12 15.54
N ARG A 189 -4.56 2.08 14.86
CA ARG A 189 -5.92 2.02 14.29
C ARG A 189 -7.04 2.24 15.29
N GLN A 190 -6.80 1.94 16.56
CA GLN A 190 -7.80 2.10 17.63
C GLN A 190 -8.11 3.57 17.91
N ASP A 191 -7.13 4.45 17.67
CA ASP A 191 -7.21 5.88 17.98
C ASP A 191 -7.41 6.73 16.71
N LEU A 192 -7.60 6.10 15.55
CA LEU A 192 -7.83 6.82 14.30
C LEU A 192 -9.19 7.53 14.30
N PRO A 193 -9.26 8.77 13.76
CA PRO A 193 -10.53 9.45 13.58
C PRO A 193 -11.41 8.70 12.58
N ALA A 194 -12.73 8.87 12.68
CA ALA A 194 -13.69 8.22 11.79
C ALA A 194 -13.42 8.49 10.30
N ALA A 195 -12.90 9.68 9.97
CA ALA A 195 -12.52 10.05 8.61
C ALA A 195 -11.39 9.17 8.03
N ALA A 196 -10.51 8.61 8.86
CA ALA A 196 -9.43 7.71 8.42
C ALA A 196 -9.91 6.25 8.24
N PHE A 197 -11.10 5.91 8.74
CA PHE A 197 -11.63 4.55 8.68
C PHE A 197 -11.65 3.99 7.23
N PRO A 198 -12.17 4.71 6.21
CA PRO A 198 -12.18 4.22 4.82
C PRO A 198 -10.79 3.83 4.32
N ALA A 199 -9.78 4.68 4.52
CA ALA A 199 -8.41 4.42 4.10
C ALA A 199 -7.79 3.26 4.88
N SER A 200 -8.05 3.19 6.19
CA SER A 200 -7.50 2.16 7.06
C SER A 200 -7.95 0.75 6.69
N LEU A 201 -9.09 0.57 6.00
CA LEU A 201 -9.61 -0.75 5.58
C LEU A 201 -8.58 -1.54 4.76
N TRP A 202 -7.65 -0.89 4.08
CA TRP A 202 -6.54 -1.56 3.37
C TRP A 202 -5.63 -2.38 4.30
N SER A 203 -5.61 -2.09 5.60
CA SER A 203 -4.82 -2.80 6.62
C SER A 203 -5.55 -4.01 7.23
N ILE A 204 -6.75 -4.37 6.76
CA ILE A 204 -7.64 -5.32 7.45
C ILE A 204 -7.03 -6.70 7.63
N TYR A 205 -6.23 -7.17 6.66
CA TYR A 205 -5.59 -8.48 6.72
C TYR A 205 -4.18 -8.46 7.29
N ALA A 206 -3.60 -7.28 7.56
CA ALA A 206 -2.23 -7.18 8.05
C ALA A 206 -2.04 -7.87 9.41
N ARG A 207 -2.97 -7.65 10.35
CA ARG A 207 -2.88 -8.24 11.69
C ARG A 207 -2.85 -9.78 11.69
N PRO A 208 -3.79 -10.51 11.06
CA PRO A 208 -3.74 -11.97 11.07
C PRO A 208 -2.50 -12.53 10.36
N VAL A 209 -2.02 -11.88 9.29
CA VAL A 209 -0.77 -12.28 8.60
C VAL A 209 0.43 -12.12 9.53
N LEU A 210 0.63 -10.93 10.11
CA LEU A 210 1.77 -10.68 11.00
C LEU A 210 1.72 -11.53 12.28
N ARG A 211 0.53 -11.81 12.83
CA ARG A 211 0.42 -12.72 13.98
C ARG A 211 0.87 -14.14 13.65
N ARG A 212 0.47 -14.67 12.49
CA ARG A 212 0.91 -16.01 12.05
C ARG A 212 2.40 -16.04 11.78
N ALA A 213 2.94 -15.02 11.11
CA ALA A 213 4.37 -14.90 10.84
C ALA A 213 5.19 -14.81 12.14
N ALA A 214 4.72 -14.08 13.15
CA ALA A 214 5.38 -13.99 14.46
C ALA A 214 5.40 -15.32 15.22
N GLN A 215 4.31 -16.09 15.14
CA GLN A 215 4.14 -17.34 15.88
C GLN A 215 4.82 -18.54 15.23
N ALA A 216 4.88 -18.54 13.90
CA ALA A 216 5.38 -19.64 13.08
C ALA A 216 6.12 -19.07 11.86
N PRO A 217 7.35 -18.55 12.04
CA PRO A 217 8.14 -17.90 10.99
C PRO A 217 8.34 -18.74 9.73
N GLU A 218 8.44 -20.05 9.89
CA GLU A 218 8.58 -21.02 8.81
C GLU A 218 7.40 -21.00 7.82
N ARG A 219 6.21 -20.56 8.29
CA ARG A 219 5.01 -20.47 7.44
C ARG A 219 5.07 -19.35 6.40
N VAL A 220 6.00 -18.38 6.56
CA VAL A 220 6.23 -17.32 5.57
C VAL A 220 6.57 -17.92 4.22
N LEU A 221 7.50 -18.90 4.18
CA LEU A 221 7.91 -19.55 2.94
C LEU A 221 6.97 -20.69 2.51
N ALA A 222 6.18 -21.23 3.44
CA ALA A 222 5.18 -22.27 3.13
C ALA A 222 3.89 -21.74 2.46
N SER A 223 3.80 -20.44 2.15
CA SER A 223 2.59 -19.79 1.58
C SER A 223 1.33 -19.91 2.45
N ASP A 224 1.48 -20.07 3.76
CA ASP A 224 0.41 -20.42 4.71
C ASP A 224 0.10 -19.28 5.70
N LEU A 225 0.25 -18.03 5.23
CA LEU A 225 -0.07 -16.84 6.01
C LEU A 225 -1.43 -16.23 5.67
N ARG A 226 -1.93 -16.43 4.44
CA ARG A 226 -3.18 -15.82 3.96
C ARG A 226 -4.38 -16.33 4.76
N PRO A 227 -5.24 -15.44 5.31
CA PRO A 227 -6.51 -15.86 5.87
C PRO A 227 -7.41 -16.50 4.82
N ALA A 228 -8.30 -17.41 5.25
CA ALA A 228 -9.30 -18.01 4.38
C ALA A 228 -10.30 -16.95 3.87
N GLU A 229 -10.79 -17.12 2.65
CA GLU A 229 -11.68 -16.16 1.97
C GLU A 229 -12.95 -15.84 2.77
N VAL A 230 -13.54 -16.84 3.44
CA VAL A 230 -14.71 -16.65 4.31
C VAL A 230 -14.38 -15.72 5.49
N GLN A 231 -13.21 -15.89 6.10
CA GLN A 231 -12.76 -15.04 7.21
C GLN A 231 -12.51 -13.60 6.74
N LYS A 232 -11.96 -13.45 5.53
CA LYS A 232 -11.73 -12.15 4.90
C LYS A 232 -13.03 -11.37 4.72
N ARG A 233 -14.02 -12.00 4.09
CA ARG A 233 -15.35 -11.41 3.85
C ARG A 233 -16.09 -11.06 5.14
N ALA A 234 -16.08 -11.96 6.13
CA ALA A 234 -16.70 -11.73 7.41
C ALA A 234 -16.07 -10.55 8.16
N ALA A 235 -14.74 -10.44 8.14
CA ALA A 235 -14.03 -9.32 8.77
C ALA A 235 -14.38 -7.98 8.10
N LEU A 236 -14.39 -7.92 6.76
CA LEU A 236 -14.76 -6.71 6.02
C LEU A 236 -16.20 -6.29 6.29
N LEU A 237 -17.14 -7.23 6.21
CA LEU A 237 -18.56 -6.95 6.47
C LEU A 237 -18.75 -6.38 7.87
N TRP A 238 -18.14 -7.01 8.87
CA TRP A 238 -18.22 -6.56 10.26
C TRP A 238 -17.68 -5.13 10.45
N ARG A 239 -16.58 -4.81 9.77
CA ARG A 239 -15.97 -3.47 9.83
C ARG A 239 -16.79 -2.44 9.09
N ALA A 240 -17.27 -2.76 7.89
CA ALA A 240 -18.13 -1.88 7.10
C ALA A 240 -19.41 -1.49 7.88
N VAL A 241 -20.02 -2.44 8.60
CA VAL A 241 -21.21 -2.20 9.42
C VAL A 241 -20.88 -1.32 10.64
N ARG A 242 -19.72 -1.52 11.30
CA ARG A 242 -19.35 -0.77 12.50
C ARG A 242 -18.78 0.62 12.24
N GLY A 243 -18.17 0.83 11.08
CA GLY A 243 -17.48 2.08 10.73
C GLY A 243 -16.23 2.38 11.57
N ARG A 244 -15.69 1.39 12.31
CA ARG A 244 -14.52 1.54 13.22
C ARG A 244 -13.77 0.22 13.49
N TRP A 245 -12.55 0.35 14.03
CA TRP A 245 -11.65 -0.75 14.43
C TRP A 245 -12.00 -1.43 15.76
#